data_AF-A0A932EC96-F1
#
_entry.id   AF-A0A932EC96-F1
#
_cell.length_a   1.000
_cell.length_b   1.000
_cell.length_c   1.000
_cell.angle_alpha   90.00
_cell.angle_beta   90.00
_cell.angle_gamma   90.00
#
_symmetry.space_group_name_H-M   'P 1'
#
loop_
_entity.id
_entity.type
_entity.pdbx_description
1 polymer ?
#
loop_
_entity_poly.entity_id
_entity_poly.type
_entity_poly.pdbx_seq_one_letter_code
_entity_poly.pdbx_strand_id
1 'polypeptide(L)'
;MLEEAQGSNHEARPELQKAELQRKIHELLTKYTDVQTLAEILNAQSFIRRTLSKNRQAGEIISFDVQGFIEHTLKTDNEFKLPEHWDQIDEVILPPSEMGAIQSGESGNNNGGKQIIPRTLYLIEVLSNLNLNYDVKIGRVESTQIRKQPYVAFFLPDKNQLILICNEEGNATFVVYGVREEAINSILETTKDDLGTLFPTSRISYTSDPETWKKTVVETLERTEMPSLQSPRQKISDESPAGWRQLSELATHYNLDPGTIRHWIAKNLVENPDWLKRFRIQRPLGGRGRSQADFIAPELVKIIEKQIESMRKLGSPPTGWINAYEYASDRNISTSTAQQYFRKIQRVNHPGAGKFISRQVRQGFRIGYYCSPKAILDIDAMRENPRLRAEILYKEVAPTDWIALIDLAEESGRAYNVLAAWADQEVTHPNEEKKKYYNYDKQKIIWYVSPELADRLCERNKRTPLIKKNRHPDSIDVTPDERKLI
;
A
#
# COMPACT_ATOMS: atom_id res chain seq x y z
N MET A 1 28.15 -37.88 -12.09
CA MET A 1 26.79 -38.29 -12.51
C MET A 1 25.65 -37.51 -11.83
N LEU A 2 25.91 -36.58 -10.89
CA LEU A 2 24.88 -35.68 -10.33
C LEU A 2 24.99 -34.21 -10.82
N GLU A 3 25.99 -33.89 -11.65
CA GLU A 3 26.16 -32.55 -12.24
C GLU A 3 25.38 -32.36 -13.55
N GLU A 4 24.92 -33.43 -14.21
CA GLU A 4 24.16 -33.33 -15.48
C GLU A 4 22.67 -32.99 -15.28
N ALA A 5 22.14 -33.07 -14.05
CA ALA A 5 20.73 -32.75 -13.77
C ALA A 5 20.46 -31.26 -13.43
N GLN A 6 21.52 -30.44 -13.29
CA GLN A 6 21.36 -28.99 -13.04
C GLN A 6 21.32 -28.17 -14.33
N GLY A 7 21.73 -28.73 -15.46
CA GLY A 7 21.70 -28.04 -16.77
C GLY A 7 20.30 -27.91 -17.37
N SER A 8 19.36 -28.82 -17.08
CA SER A 8 18.03 -28.83 -17.70
C SER A 8 17.03 -27.83 -17.10
N ASN A 9 17.29 -27.30 -15.90
CA ASN A 9 16.43 -26.27 -15.29
C ASN A 9 16.70 -24.86 -15.81
N HIS A 10 17.86 -24.60 -16.42
CA HIS A 10 18.21 -23.27 -16.90
C HIS A 10 17.55 -22.93 -18.25
N GLU A 11 17.30 -23.93 -19.10
CA GLU A 11 16.61 -23.74 -20.39
C GLU A 11 15.08 -23.63 -20.27
N ALA A 12 14.47 -24.13 -19.20
CA ALA A 12 13.03 -24.03 -18.99
C ALA A 12 12.56 -22.62 -18.57
N ARG A 13 13.45 -21.82 -17.96
CA ARG A 13 13.11 -20.49 -17.42
C ARG A 13 12.79 -19.45 -18.51
N PRO A 14 13.55 -19.33 -19.62
CA PRO A 14 13.25 -18.37 -20.69
C PRO A 14 11.92 -18.64 -21.40
N GLU A 15 11.56 -19.89 -21.67
CA GLU A 15 10.30 -20.23 -22.35
C GLU A 15 9.08 -19.97 -21.46
N LEU A 16 9.17 -20.23 -20.16
CA LEU A 16 8.11 -19.88 -19.21
C LEU A 16 7.94 -18.36 -19.10
N GLN A 17 9.03 -17.62 -18.99
CA GLN A 17 9.00 -16.15 -18.95
C GLN A 17 8.44 -15.57 -20.26
N LYS A 18 8.81 -16.12 -21.41
CA LYS A 18 8.27 -15.76 -22.71
C LYS A 18 6.76 -15.97 -22.78
N ALA A 19 6.28 -17.14 -22.36
CA ALA A 19 4.86 -17.46 -22.35
C ALA A 19 4.07 -16.55 -21.40
N GLU A 20 4.63 -16.23 -20.23
CA GLU A 20 4.02 -15.31 -19.26
C GLU A 20 3.94 -13.88 -19.81
N LEU A 21 5.04 -13.35 -20.38
CA LEU A 21 5.05 -12.03 -21.00
C LEU A 21 4.06 -11.94 -22.16
N GLN A 22 4.01 -12.97 -23.00
CA GLN A 22 3.07 -13.05 -24.11
C GLN A 22 1.62 -13.01 -23.62
N ARG A 23 1.30 -13.80 -22.58
CA ARG A 23 -0.04 -13.80 -21.96
C ARG A 23 -0.39 -12.43 -21.39
N LYS A 24 0.47 -11.84 -20.55
CA LYS A 24 0.23 -10.54 -19.91
C LYS A 24 0.11 -9.41 -20.94
N ILE A 25 0.95 -9.36 -21.98
CA ILE A 25 0.84 -8.35 -23.05
C ILE A 25 -0.47 -8.52 -23.82
N HIS A 26 -0.89 -9.75 -24.12
CA HIS A 26 -2.17 -9.99 -24.80
C HIS A 26 -3.36 -9.56 -23.94
N GLU A 27 -3.33 -9.82 -22.63
CA GLU A 27 -4.33 -9.35 -21.68
C GLU A 27 -4.39 -7.81 -21.63
N LEU A 28 -3.24 -7.13 -21.68
CA LEU A 28 -3.18 -5.67 -21.77
C LEU A 28 -3.78 -5.18 -23.10
N LEU A 29 -3.39 -5.76 -24.23
CA LEU A 29 -3.91 -5.36 -25.55
C LEU A 29 -5.42 -5.62 -25.72
N THR A 30 -5.98 -6.58 -24.99
CA THR A 30 -7.42 -6.87 -25.05
C THR A 30 -8.24 -5.98 -24.11
N LYS A 31 -7.68 -5.60 -22.95
CA LYS A 31 -8.34 -4.67 -22.01
C LYS A 31 -8.20 -3.21 -22.43
N TYR A 32 -7.11 -2.83 -23.10
CA TYR A 32 -6.87 -1.44 -23.52
C TYR A 32 -7.06 -1.27 -25.01
N THR A 33 -7.72 -0.17 -25.38
CA THR A 33 -7.97 0.20 -26.77
C THR A 33 -6.81 0.94 -27.42
N ASP A 34 -5.91 1.55 -26.65
CA ASP A 34 -4.82 2.35 -27.22
C ASP A 34 -3.45 1.67 -27.14
N VAL A 35 -3.09 1.02 -28.26
CA VAL A 35 -1.77 0.43 -28.50
C VAL A 35 -0.64 1.45 -28.31
N GLN A 36 -0.88 2.72 -28.64
CA GLN A 36 0.12 3.78 -28.54
C GLN A 36 0.48 4.05 -27.08
N THR A 37 -0.53 4.21 -26.20
CA THR A 37 -0.33 4.39 -24.76
C THR A 37 0.43 3.21 -24.14
N LEU A 38 0.08 1.96 -24.50
CA LEU A 38 0.78 0.78 -23.99
C LEU A 38 2.26 0.79 -24.41
N ALA A 39 2.52 1.05 -25.69
CA ALA A 39 3.87 1.15 -26.21
C ALA A 39 4.66 2.28 -25.56
N GLU A 40 4.04 3.41 -25.24
CA GLU A 40 4.72 4.52 -24.56
C GLU A 40 5.15 4.16 -23.13
N ILE A 41 4.31 3.45 -22.39
CA ILE A 41 4.61 3.09 -21.00
C ILE A 41 5.70 2.02 -20.92
N LEU A 42 5.65 1.05 -21.84
CA LEU A 42 6.68 0.03 -21.99
C LEU A 42 7.93 0.54 -22.73
N ASN A 43 7.94 1.80 -23.18
CA ASN A 43 8.98 2.38 -24.03
C ASN A 43 9.31 1.50 -25.26
N ALA A 44 8.25 1.00 -25.89
CA ALA A 44 8.22 0.01 -26.95
C ALA A 44 7.66 0.60 -28.26
N GLN A 45 7.77 1.91 -28.48
CA GLN A 45 7.21 2.58 -29.66
C GLN A 45 7.83 2.08 -30.97
N SER A 46 9.07 1.59 -30.94
CA SER A 46 9.75 0.96 -32.09
C SER A 46 9.08 -0.34 -32.54
N PHE A 47 8.24 -0.95 -31.70
CA PHE A 47 7.50 -2.17 -32.01
C PHE A 47 6.08 -1.87 -32.55
N ILE A 48 5.72 -0.59 -32.69
CA ILE A 48 4.47 -0.21 -33.35
C ILE A 48 4.64 -0.36 -34.86
N ARG A 49 3.77 -1.14 -35.50
CA ARG A 49 3.66 -1.30 -36.94
C ARG A 49 2.41 -0.61 -37.46
N ARG A 50 2.60 0.27 -38.44
CA ARG A 50 1.51 0.96 -39.16
C ARG A 50 1.33 0.32 -40.51
N THR A 51 0.14 -0.21 -40.76
CA THR A 51 -0.21 -0.81 -42.05
C THR A 51 -1.42 -0.10 -42.64
N LEU A 52 -1.36 0.24 -43.92
CA LEU A 52 -2.52 0.81 -44.63
C LEU A 52 -3.61 -0.25 -44.72
N SER A 53 -4.83 0.09 -44.30
CA SER A 53 -5.97 -0.79 -44.49
C SER A 53 -6.25 -0.98 -45.99
N LYS A 54 -6.54 -2.23 -46.40
CA LYS A 54 -7.00 -2.52 -47.76
C LYS A 54 -8.29 -1.76 -48.11
N ASN A 55 -9.08 -1.41 -47.10
CA ASN A 55 -10.22 -0.52 -47.24
C ASN A 55 -9.74 0.93 -47.11
N ARG A 56 -9.74 1.69 -48.21
CA ARG A 56 -9.29 3.10 -48.25
C ARG A 56 -10.00 4.01 -47.26
N GLN A 57 -11.19 3.63 -46.78
CA GLN A 57 -11.94 4.41 -45.80
C GLN A 57 -11.55 4.11 -44.34
N ALA A 58 -10.88 2.99 -44.05
CA ALA A 58 -10.64 2.51 -42.69
C ALA A 58 -9.35 3.07 -42.04
N GLY A 59 -8.59 3.92 -42.73
CA GLY A 59 -7.39 4.56 -42.18
C GLY A 59 -6.18 3.62 -42.00
N GLU A 60 -5.18 4.10 -41.25
CA GLU A 60 -4.02 3.31 -40.84
C GLU A 60 -4.40 2.36 -39.69
N ILE A 61 -4.06 1.08 -39.84
CA ILE A 61 -4.14 0.11 -38.75
C ILE A 61 -2.84 0.16 -37.97
N ILE A 62 -2.93 0.53 -36.70
CA ILE A 62 -1.82 0.51 -35.74
C ILE A 62 -1.82 -0.85 -35.04
N SER A 63 -0.69 -1.54 -35.06
CA SER A 63 -0.51 -2.84 -34.41
C SER A 63 0.77 -2.86 -33.58
N PHE A 64 0.81 -3.70 -32.55
CA PHE A 64 1.98 -3.88 -31.70
C PHE A 64 2.66 -5.21 -32.02
N ASP A 65 3.96 -5.17 -32.34
CA ASP A 65 4.78 -6.36 -32.56
C ASP A 65 5.16 -7.01 -31.23
N VAL A 66 4.21 -7.75 -30.64
CA VAL A 66 4.37 -8.45 -29.36
C VAL A 66 5.60 -9.36 -29.37
N GLN A 67 5.79 -10.12 -30.45
CA GLN A 67 6.88 -11.09 -30.54
C GLN A 67 8.24 -10.38 -30.60
N GLY A 68 8.37 -9.35 -31.44
CA GLY A 68 9.58 -8.55 -31.52
C GLY A 68 9.92 -7.87 -30.18
N PHE A 69 8.92 -7.37 -29.46
CA PHE A 69 9.12 -6.77 -28.15
C PHE A 69 9.62 -7.80 -27.13
N ILE A 70 8.98 -8.97 -27.02
CA ILE A 70 9.39 -10.01 -26.08
C ILE A 70 10.82 -10.50 -26.39
N GLU A 71 11.16 -10.74 -27.64
CA GLU A 71 12.51 -11.13 -28.04
C GLU A 71 13.55 -10.06 -27.71
N HIS A 72 13.18 -8.78 -27.82
CA HIS A 72 14.04 -7.69 -27.40
C HIS A 72 14.23 -7.64 -25.88
N THR A 73 13.14 -7.77 -25.11
CA THR A 73 13.18 -7.78 -23.65
C THR A 73 13.98 -8.95 -23.11
N LEU A 74 13.79 -10.17 -23.63
CA LEU A 74 14.53 -11.35 -23.19
C LEU A 74 16.04 -11.32 -23.53
N LYS A 75 16.45 -10.45 -24.47
CA LYS A 75 17.89 -10.24 -24.77
C LYS A 75 18.56 -9.29 -23.80
N THR A 76 17.79 -8.48 -23.07
CA THR A 76 18.31 -7.70 -21.97
C THR A 76 18.48 -8.64 -20.77
N ASP A 77 19.63 -8.62 -20.10
CA ASP A 77 19.93 -9.52 -18.95
C ASP A 77 19.13 -9.16 -17.68
N ASN A 78 18.01 -8.44 -17.84
CA ASN A 78 17.17 -7.94 -16.78
C ASN A 78 15.92 -8.81 -16.69
N GLU A 79 15.61 -9.28 -15.49
CA GLU A 79 14.32 -9.91 -15.22
C GLU A 79 13.24 -8.84 -15.41
N PHE A 80 12.29 -9.11 -16.32
CA PHE A 80 11.23 -8.18 -16.67
C PHE A 80 9.89 -8.75 -16.24
N LYS A 81 9.30 -8.13 -15.21
CA LYS A 81 8.00 -8.50 -14.65
C LYS A 81 6.99 -7.42 -15.01
N LEU A 82 5.86 -7.83 -15.57
CA LEU A 82 4.72 -6.94 -15.83
C LEU A 82 3.81 -6.87 -14.59
N PRO A 83 3.03 -5.79 -14.41
CA PRO A 83 2.10 -5.66 -13.28
C PRO A 83 1.09 -6.80 -13.21
N GLU A 84 0.47 -6.96 -12.04
CA GLU A 84 -0.63 -7.91 -11.83
C GLU A 84 -1.94 -7.36 -12.38
N HIS A 85 -2.27 -6.13 -12.00
CA HIS A 85 -3.40 -5.41 -12.55
C HIS A 85 -2.97 -4.14 -13.26
N TRP A 86 -3.75 -3.81 -14.27
CA TRP A 86 -3.63 -2.56 -14.98
C TRP A 86 -5.03 -1.96 -15.02
N ASP A 87 -5.13 -0.64 -14.88
CA ASP A 87 -6.36 0.13 -15.06
C ASP A 87 -6.05 1.42 -15.83
N GLN A 88 -6.88 1.74 -16.82
CA GLN A 88 -6.92 3.07 -17.41
C GLN A 88 -8.11 3.80 -16.81
N ILE A 89 -7.85 4.96 -16.24
CA ILE A 89 -8.84 5.76 -15.53
C ILE A 89 -9.06 7.07 -16.29
N ASP A 90 -10.28 7.60 -16.30
CA ASP A 90 -10.61 8.86 -17.02
C ASP A 90 -10.22 10.11 -16.21
N GLU A 91 -9.70 9.91 -15.00
CA GLU A 91 -9.25 10.96 -14.10
C GLU A 91 -7.84 11.44 -14.45
N VAL A 92 -7.58 12.71 -14.13
CA VAL A 92 -6.23 13.28 -14.18
C VAL A 92 -5.50 12.92 -12.89
N ILE A 93 -4.42 12.14 -12.99
CA ILE A 93 -3.55 11.87 -11.84
C ILE A 93 -2.71 13.11 -11.54
N LEU A 94 -2.75 13.56 -10.28
CA LEU A 94 -2.13 14.80 -9.81
C LEU A 94 -2.59 16.02 -10.61
N PRO A 95 -3.86 16.45 -10.44
CA PRO A 95 -4.39 17.64 -11.09
C PRO A 95 -3.62 18.91 -10.69
N PRO A 96 -3.67 19.98 -11.50
CA PRO A 96 -3.07 21.26 -11.16
C PRO A 96 -3.76 21.90 -9.95
N SER A 97 -3.02 22.66 -9.15
CA SER A 97 -3.51 23.30 -7.92
C SER A 97 -4.43 24.51 -8.16
N GLU A 98 -4.40 25.13 -9.34
CA GLU A 98 -5.30 26.22 -9.72
C GLU A 98 -5.99 25.89 -11.05
N MET A 99 -7.33 25.83 -11.04
CA MET A 99 -8.13 25.83 -12.26
C MET A 99 -8.02 27.21 -12.93
N GLY A 100 -7.07 27.40 -13.84
CA GLY A 100 -7.14 28.51 -14.81
C GLY A 100 -5.86 29.31 -15.07
N ALA A 101 -4.78 29.12 -14.31
CA ALA A 101 -3.51 29.77 -14.61
C ALA A 101 -2.49 28.74 -15.08
N ILE A 102 -2.12 28.81 -16.37
CA ILE A 102 -0.93 28.14 -16.90
C ILE A 102 0.28 28.79 -16.22
N GLN A 103 0.62 28.37 -15.00
CA GLN A 103 1.85 28.81 -14.34
C GLN A 103 3.01 28.13 -15.06
N SER A 104 3.64 28.85 -15.98
CA SER A 104 4.94 28.48 -16.53
C SER A 104 5.91 28.30 -15.35
N GLY A 105 6.31 27.06 -15.07
CA GLY A 105 7.29 26.77 -14.02
C GLY A 105 8.55 27.63 -14.23
N GLU A 106 9.09 28.17 -13.14
CA GLU A 106 10.16 29.18 -13.08
C GLU A 106 11.51 28.81 -13.74
N SER A 107 11.64 27.71 -14.49
CA SER A 107 12.83 27.45 -15.31
C SER A 107 12.68 28.16 -16.67
N GLY A 108 12.91 29.47 -16.65
CA GLY A 108 12.93 30.32 -17.83
C GLY A 108 13.89 29.82 -18.92
N ASN A 109 13.52 30.13 -20.16
CA ASN A 109 14.26 29.89 -21.40
C ASN A 109 14.56 28.41 -21.71
N ASN A 110 13.63 27.74 -22.37
CA ASN A 110 13.95 26.84 -23.48
C ASN A 110 12.70 26.61 -24.34
N ASN A 111 12.69 27.16 -25.55
CA ASN A 111 11.80 26.73 -26.64
C ASN A 111 12.11 25.30 -27.12
N GLY A 112 13.10 24.62 -26.52
CA GLY A 112 13.31 23.19 -26.70
C GLY A 112 12.20 22.41 -26.01
N GLY A 113 11.43 21.64 -26.78
CA GLY A 113 10.44 20.74 -26.20
C GLY A 113 11.09 19.83 -25.14
N LYS A 114 10.46 19.70 -23.98
CA LYS A 114 10.94 18.84 -22.89
C LYS A 114 11.21 17.42 -23.39
N GLN A 115 12.31 16.83 -22.95
CA GLN A 115 12.65 15.47 -23.33
C GLN A 115 11.70 14.47 -22.66
N ILE A 116 11.41 13.37 -23.35
CA ILE A 116 10.73 12.21 -22.76
C ILE A 116 11.79 11.23 -22.27
N ILE A 117 11.77 10.94 -20.97
CA ILE A 117 12.68 10.03 -20.28
C ILE A 117 11.85 8.81 -19.87
N PRO A 118 12.22 7.57 -20.24
CA PRO A 118 11.39 6.38 -20.03
C PRO A 118 11.45 5.88 -18.58
N ARG A 119 11.09 6.74 -17.62
CA ARG A 119 11.19 6.44 -16.19
C ARG A 119 10.20 5.37 -15.73
N THR A 120 9.06 5.21 -16.42
CA THR A 120 8.17 4.06 -16.22
C THR A 120 8.89 2.74 -16.49
N LEU A 121 9.66 2.64 -17.58
CA LEU A 121 10.47 1.46 -17.89
C LEU A 121 11.53 1.24 -16.82
N TYR A 122 12.28 2.29 -16.43
CA TYR A 122 13.28 2.19 -15.37
C TYR A 122 12.68 1.74 -14.03
N LEU A 123 11.46 2.19 -13.71
CA LEU A 123 10.75 1.75 -12.52
C LEU A 123 10.37 0.27 -12.62
N ILE A 124 9.85 -0.18 -13.77
CA ILE A 124 9.51 -1.60 -14.00
C ILE A 124 10.75 -2.49 -13.81
N GLU A 125 11.90 -2.10 -14.36
CA GLU A 125 13.17 -2.81 -14.15
C GLU A 125 13.54 -2.88 -12.65
N VAL A 126 13.43 -1.76 -11.92
CA VAL A 126 13.68 -1.73 -10.47
C VAL A 126 12.73 -2.66 -9.70
N LEU A 127 11.43 -2.60 -9.99
CA LEU A 127 10.42 -3.41 -9.30
C LEU A 127 10.59 -4.90 -9.62
N SER A 128 10.99 -5.22 -10.85
CA SER A 128 11.27 -6.60 -11.28
C SER A 128 12.50 -7.15 -10.57
N ASN A 129 13.59 -6.38 -10.49
CA ASN A 129 14.81 -6.76 -9.77
C ASN A 129 14.57 -6.95 -8.27
N LEU A 130 13.66 -6.16 -7.68
CA LEU A 130 13.23 -6.32 -6.29
C LEU A 130 12.16 -7.42 -6.10
N ASN A 131 11.73 -8.07 -7.19
CA ASN A 131 10.63 -9.03 -7.24
C ASN A 131 9.36 -8.55 -6.51
N LEU A 132 9.01 -7.28 -6.68
CA LEU A 132 7.82 -6.71 -6.07
C LEU A 132 6.60 -6.92 -6.97
N ASN A 133 5.46 -7.25 -6.37
CA ASN A 133 4.18 -7.23 -7.06
C ASN A 133 3.65 -5.80 -7.08
N TYR A 134 3.03 -5.41 -8.18
CA TYR A 134 2.48 -4.07 -8.32
C TYR A 134 1.31 -4.01 -9.29
N ASP A 135 0.44 -3.03 -9.05
CA ASP A 135 -0.67 -2.67 -9.93
C ASP A 135 -0.40 -1.31 -10.57
N VAL A 136 -0.89 -1.09 -11.78
CA VAL A 136 -0.69 0.15 -12.55
C VAL A 136 -2.01 0.84 -12.83
N LYS A 137 -2.08 2.16 -12.56
CA LYS A 137 -3.16 3.03 -13.04
C LYS A 137 -2.61 4.13 -13.94
N ILE A 138 -3.21 4.29 -15.12
CA ILE A 138 -2.88 5.38 -16.05
C ILE A 138 -4.02 6.38 -16.06
N GLY A 139 -3.72 7.64 -15.74
CA GLY A 139 -4.66 8.74 -15.90
C GLY A 139 -4.57 9.40 -17.27
N ARG A 140 -5.42 10.41 -17.51
CA ARG A 140 -5.36 11.22 -18.73
C ARG A 140 -4.57 12.52 -18.55
N VAL A 141 -4.25 13.16 -19.68
CA VAL A 141 -3.74 14.54 -19.74
C VAL A 141 -4.87 15.44 -20.20
N GLU A 142 -5.09 16.56 -19.50
CA GLU A 142 -6.01 17.59 -19.97
C GLU A 142 -5.28 18.64 -20.80
N SER A 143 -5.98 19.24 -21.76
CA SER A 143 -5.44 20.29 -22.64
C SER A 143 -4.96 21.55 -21.90
N THR A 144 -5.42 21.74 -20.66
CA THR A 144 -5.02 22.82 -19.75
C THR A 144 -3.66 22.57 -19.11
N GLN A 145 -3.15 21.33 -19.13
CA GLN A 145 -1.89 20.99 -18.50
C GLN A 145 -0.71 21.32 -19.42
N ILE A 146 0.38 21.83 -18.81
CA ILE A 146 1.64 22.12 -19.54
C ILE A 146 2.33 20.82 -20.00
N ARG A 147 2.11 19.73 -19.27
CA ARG A 147 2.68 18.42 -19.57
C ARG A 147 1.95 17.77 -20.75
N LYS A 148 2.67 17.05 -21.59
CA LYS A 148 2.19 16.25 -22.72
C LYS A 148 1.92 14.80 -22.35
N GLN A 149 2.53 14.30 -21.27
CA GLN A 149 2.33 12.93 -20.81
C GLN A 149 1.68 12.88 -19.42
N PRO A 150 0.82 11.87 -19.16
CA PRO A 150 0.14 11.75 -17.89
C PRO A 150 1.11 11.27 -16.81
N TYR A 151 0.66 11.38 -15.57
CA TYR A 151 1.25 10.58 -14.50
C TYR A 151 0.70 9.15 -14.60
N VAL A 152 1.55 8.19 -14.25
CA VAL A 152 1.23 6.77 -14.07
C VAL A 152 1.42 6.46 -12.60
N ALA A 153 0.47 5.74 -12.00
CA ALA A 153 0.53 5.31 -10.62
C ALA A 153 0.88 3.82 -10.54
N PHE A 154 1.84 3.47 -9.69
CA PHE A 154 2.22 2.10 -9.37
C PHE A 154 1.91 1.84 -7.90
N PHE A 155 0.95 0.97 -7.61
CA PHE A 155 0.61 0.58 -6.24
C PHE A 155 1.36 -0.70 -5.87
N LEU A 156 2.07 -0.66 -4.75
CA LEU A 156 2.84 -1.77 -4.18
C LEU A 156 2.11 -2.29 -2.93
N PRO A 157 1.20 -3.28 -3.06
CA PRO A 157 0.38 -3.75 -1.95
C PRO A 157 1.23 -4.26 -0.78
N ASP A 158 2.28 -5.02 -1.07
CA ASP A 158 3.17 -5.61 -0.07
C ASP A 158 3.92 -4.56 0.77
N LYS A 159 4.13 -3.37 0.21
CA LYS A 159 4.81 -2.25 0.88
C LYS A 159 3.86 -1.16 1.38
N ASN A 160 2.56 -1.22 1.05
CA ASN A 160 1.60 -0.13 1.25
C ASN A 160 2.15 1.20 0.71
N GLN A 161 2.67 1.19 -0.52
CA GLN A 161 3.29 2.34 -1.16
C GLN A 161 2.62 2.64 -2.50
N LEU A 162 2.49 3.92 -2.84
CA LEU A 162 2.02 4.38 -4.15
C LEU A 162 3.08 5.24 -4.80
N ILE A 163 3.54 4.86 -5.99
CA ILE A 163 4.55 5.59 -6.76
C ILE A 163 3.84 6.33 -7.90
N LEU A 164 4.03 7.64 -7.98
CA LEU A 164 3.46 8.48 -9.03
C LEU A 164 4.60 8.99 -9.92
N ILE A 165 4.60 8.58 -11.19
CA ILE A 165 5.70 8.83 -12.13
C ILE A 165 5.19 9.45 -13.42
N CYS A 166 5.96 10.36 -14.01
CA CYS A 166 5.67 10.96 -15.32
C CYS A 166 6.95 10.92 -16.15
N ASN A 167 6.89 10.54 -17.42
CA ASN A 167 8.09 10.38 -18.24
C ASN A 167 8.64 11.71 -18.80
N GLU A 168 7.85 12.78 -18.80
CA GLU A 168 8.30 14.09 -19.25
C GLU A 168 9.31 14.73 -18.29
N GLU A 169 10.41 15.25 -18.84
CA GLU A 169 11.48 15.96 -18.12
C GLU A 169 10.94 17.10 -17.24
N GLY A 170 11.61 17.31 -16.09
CA GLY A 170 11.24 18.33 -15.10
C GLY A 170 10.11 17.91 -14.15
N ASN A 171 9.35 16.85 -14.45
CA ASN A 171 8.41 16.28 -13.49
C ASN A 171 9.15 15.42 -12.46
N ALA A 172 8.74 15.48 -11.19
CA ALA A 172 9.29 14.60 -10.15
C ALA A 172 8.52 13.28 -10.06
N THR A 173 9.19 12.25 -9.55
CA THR A 173 8.58 10.99 -9.10
C THR A 173 8.23 11.14 -7.62
N PHE A 174 7.05 10.69 -7.22
CA PHE A 174 6.60 10.73 -5.84
C PHE A 174 6.41 9.31 -5.31
N VAL A 175 6.83 9.05 -4.08
CA VAL A 175 6.56 7.80 -3.36
C VAL A 175 5.78 8.13 -2.11
N VAL A 176 4.51 7.73 -2.07
CA VAL A 176 3.58 7.94 -0.96
C VAL A 176 3.59 6.68 -0.09
N TYR A 177 3.72 6.84 1.23
CA TYR A 177 3.85 5.74 2.19
C TYR A 177 2.56 5.52 2.99
N GLY A 178 2.35 4.27 3.44
CA GLY A 178 1.21 3.92 4.28
C GLY A 178 -0.12 3.95 3.53
N VAL A 179 -0.08 3.78 2.21
CA VAL A 179 -1.24 3.82 1.32
C VAL A 179 -2.01 2.53 1.44
N ARG A 180 -3.31 2.65 1.75
CA ARG A 180 -4.25 1.55 1.65
C ARG A 180 -4.96 1.60 0.31
N GLU A 181 -5.40 0.45 -0.17
CA GLU A 181 -6.09 0.31 -1.45
C GLU A 181 -7.30 1.24 -1.56
N GLU A 182 -8.11 1.34 -0.51
CA GLU A 182 -9.30 2.21 -0.48
C GLU A 182 -8.98 3.72 -0.56
N ALA A 183 -7.73 4.11 -0.31
CA ALA A 183 -7.30 5.51 -0.34
C ALA A 183 -6.65 5.94 -1.66
N ILE A 184 -6.37 4.99 -2.57
CA ILE A 184 -5.62 5.27 -3.80
C ILE A 184 -6.29 6.37 -4.62
N ASN A 185 -7.58 6.23 -4.93
CA ASN A 185 -8.29 7.20 -5.77
C ASN A 185 -8.27 8.61 -5.16
N SER A 186 -8.48 8.72 -3.84
CA SER A 186 -8.39 10.00 -3.13
C SER A 186 -6.99 10.62 -3.21
N ILE A 187 -5.92 9.80 -3.22
CA ILE A 187 -4.54 10.29 -3.40
C ILE A 187 -4.32 10.76 -4.85
N LEU A 188 -4.82 10.02 -5.85
CA LEU A 188 -4.66 10.35 -7.27
C LEU A 188 -5.30 11.69 -7.64
N GLU A 189 -6.40 12.04 -6.97
CA GLU A 189 -7.13 13.30 -7.11
C GLU A 189 -6.44 14.49 -6.42
N THR A 190 -5.38 14.27 -5.63
CA THR A 190 -4.69 15.36 -4.93
C THR A 190 -3.70 16.11 -5.81
N THR A 191 -3.50 17.40 -5.54
CA THR A 191 -2.52 18.20 -6.27
C THR A 191 -1.09 17.81 -5.89
N LYS A 192 -0.11 18.16 -6.73
CA LYS A 192 1.33 17.92 -6.42
C LYS A 192 1.77 18.59 -5.12
N ASP A 193 1.23 19.76 -4.81
CA ASP A 193 1.58 20.55 -3.62
C ASP A 193 0.95 19.97 -2.35
N ASP A 194 -0.26 19.44 -2.47
CA ASP A 194 -0.98 18.82 -1.36
C ASP A 194 -0.45 17.43 -1.04
N LEU A 195 0.10 16.70 -2.02
CA LEU A 195 0.58 15.35 -1.84
C LEU A 195 1.57 15.22 -0.68
N GLY A 196 2.59 16.09 -0.63
CA GLY A 196 3.57 16.11 0.47
C GLY A 196 3.00 16.60 1.80
N THR A 197 1.92 17.38 1.76
CA THR A 197 1.27 17.96 2.93
C THR A 197 0.33 16.98 3.63
N LEU A 198 -0.45 16.27 2.82
CA LEU A 198 -1.50 15.37 3.26
C LEU A 198 -0.97 13.97 3.54
N PHE A 199 0.08 13.55 2.83
CA PHE A 199 0.61 12.20 2.91
C PHE A 199 2.12 12.17 3.13
N PRO A 200 2.64 11.20 3.91
CA PRO A 200 4.07 10.96 3.99
C PRO A 200 4.58 10.65 2.58
N THR A 201 5.37 11.56 2.00
CA THR A 201 5.75 11.48 0.59
C THR A 201 7.23 11.81 0.40
N SER A 202 7.95 10.94 -0.30
CA SER A 202 9.28 11.19 -0.82
C SER A 202 9.19 11.73 -2.25
N ARG A 203 9.98 12.76 -2.57
CA ARG A 203 10.06 13.35 -3.91
C ARG A 203 11.44 13.06 -4.50
N ILE A 204 11.47 12.40 -5.65
CA ILE A 204 12.69 12.02 -6.37
C ILE A 204 12.72 12.80 -7.69
N SER A 205 13.75 13.63 -7.86
CA SER A 205 14.03 14.32 -9.12
C SER A 205 14.95 13.48 -9.99
N TYR A 206 14.77 13.56 -11.31
CA TYR A 206 15.69 12.92 -12.26
C TYR A 206 16.92 13.82 -12.47
N THR A 207 18.11 13.28 -12.22
CA THR A 207 19.39 14.04 -12.19
C THR A 207 20.25 13.84 -13.45
N SER A 208 19.65 13.43 -14.57
CA SER A 208 20.26 13.07 -15.88
C SER A 208 20.73 11.63 -16.07
N ASP A 209 21.12 10.92 -15.01
CA ASP A 209 21.59 9.53 -15.09
C ASP A 209 20.52 8.52 -14.64
N PRO A 210 20.13 7.54 -15.49
CA PRO A 210 19.17 6.50 -15.14
C PRO A 210 19.57 5.68 -13.92
N GLU A 211 20.85 5.30 -13.81
CA GLU A 211 21.31 4.37 -12.76
C GLU A 211 21.32 5.04 -11.38
N THR A 212 21.75 6.30 -11.29
CA THR A 212 21.63 7.11 -10.08
C THR A 212 20.17 7.29 -9.65
N TRP A 213 19.27 7.52 -10.62
CA TRP A 213 17.84 7.63 -10.32
C TRP A 213 17.26 6.32 -9.82
N LYS A 214 17.55 5.19 -10.49
CA LYS A 214 17.12 3.84 -10.06
C LYS A 214 17.60 3.51 -8.65
N LYS A 215 18.88 3.78 -8.36
CA LYS A 215 19.45 3.60 -7.02
C LYS A 215 18.69 4.41 -5.97
N THR A 216 18.37 5.67 -6.26
CA THR A 216 17.60 6.53 -5.35
C THR A 216 16.18 5.98 -5.12
N VAL A 217 15.55 5.42 -6.16
CA VAL A 217 14.25 4.75 -6.03
C VAL A 217 14.36 3.53 -5.13
N VAL A 218 15.34 2.65 -5.33
CA VAL A 218 15.58 1.47 -4.48
C VAL A 218 15.73 1.89 -3.01
N GLU A 219 16.64 2.82 -2.72
CA GLU A 219 16.84 3.34 -1.35
C GLU A 219 15.55 3.92 -0.74
N THR A 220 14.71 4.57 -1.57
CA THR A 220 13.43 5.15 -1.15
C THR A 220 12.37 4.07 -0.84
N LEU A 221 12.34 2.98 -1.61
CA LEU A 221 11.40 1.86 -1.45
C LEU A 221 11.79 0.91 -0.30
N GLU A 222 13.07 0.84 0.04
CA GLU A 222 13.59 0.01 1.14
C GLU A 222 13.57 0.71 2.50
N ARG A 223 13.37 2.04 2.52
CA ARG A 223 13.34 2.83 3.75
C ARG A 223 12.24 2.35 4.70
N THR A 224 12.62 2.02 5.93
CA THR A 224 11.70 1.60 7.01
C THR A 224 11.07 2.79 7.75
N GLU A 225 11.73 3.94 7.75
CA GLU A 225 11.24 5.17 8.38
C GLU A 225 10.37 5.98 7.42
N MET A 226 9.13 6.28 7.83
CA MET A 226 8.24 7.13 7.05
C MET A 226 8.75 8.58 7.08
N PRO A 227 8.80 9.28 5.92
CA PRO A 227 9.13 10.71 5.92
C PRO A 227 8.08 11.49 6.71
N SER A 228 8.52 12.49 7.46
CA SER A 228 7.61 13.44 8.11
C SER A 228 6.82 14.20 7.05
N LEU A 229 5.54 14.48 7.31
CA LEU A 229 4.69 15.30 6.43
C LEU A 229 5.38 16.62 6.08
N GLN A 230 5.43 16.93 4.79
CA GLN A 230 5.91 18.22 4.33
C GLN A 230 4.91 19.29 4.72
N SER A 231 5.46 20.47 4.80
CA SER A 231 4.83 21.66 5.29
C SER A 231 4.55 22.50 4.04
N PRO A 232 3.28 22.73 3.62
CA PRO A 232 2.98 23.28 2.29
C PRO A 232 3.76 24.57 2.04
N ARG A 233 4.44 24.65 0.89
CA ARG A 233 5.16 25.85 0.45
C ARG A 233 4.16 26.85 -0.13
N GLN A 234 3.35 27.45 0.74
CA GLN A 234 2.50 28.57 0.33
C GLN A 234 3.36 29.83 0.13
N LYS A 235 3.02 30.67 -0.86
CA LYS A 235 3.53 32.05 -0.96
C LYS A 235 3.26 32.71 0.38
N ILE A 236 4.31 32.87 1.16
CA ILE A 236 4.18 33.28 2.54
C ILE A 236 3.94 34.79 2.52
N SER A 237 2.67 35.18 2.61
CA SER A 237 2.32 36.56 2.94
C SER A 237 2.91 36.88 4.31
N ASP A 238 3.47 38.08 4.43
CA ASP A 238 4.08 38.54 5.67
C ASP A 238 3.01 38.83 6.75
N GLU A 239 1.74 38.98 6.35
CA GLU A 239 0.61 39.22 7.26
C GLU A 239 -0.59 38.31 6.93
N SER A 240 -1.25 37.79 7.98
CA SER A 240 -2.51 37.06 7.85
C SER A 240 -3.68 38.02 7.64
N PRO A 241 -4.63 37.74 6.73
CA PRO A 241 -5.81 38.57 6.57
C PRO A 241 -6.62 38.68 7.86
N ALA A 242 -7.34 39.79 8.04
CA ALA A 242 -8.17 40.01 9.21
C ALA A 242 -9.14 38.83 9.44
N GLY A 243 -9.21 38.35 10.70
CA GLY A 243 -10.10 37.26 11.10
C GLY A 243 -9.52 35.84 10.96
N TRP A 244 -8.37 35.68 10.31
CA TRP A 244 -7.65 34.41 10.32
C TRP A 244 -7.04 34.14 11.69
N ARG A 245 -7.14 32.90 12.17
CA ARG A 245 -6.58 32.51 13.48
C ARG A 245 -5.50 31.46 13.33
N GLN A 246 -4.44 31.58 14.10
CA GLN A 246 -3.37 30.58 14.14
C GLN A 246 -3.91 29.28 14.76
N LEU A 247 -3.59 28.13 14.15
CA LEU A 247 -4.06 26.81 14.60
C LEU A 247 -3.65 26.51 16.05
N SER A 248 -2.41 26.84 16.42
CA SER A 248 -1.90 26.64 17.78
C SER A 248 -2.54 27.56 18.80
N GLU A 249 -2.90 28.79 18.41
CA GLU A 249 -3.67 29.69 19.27
C GLU A 249 -5.07 29.12 19.49
N LEU A 250 -5.73 28.65 18.43
CA LEU A 250 -7.04 27.99 18.52
C LEU A 250 -6.99 26.74 19.41
N ALA A 251 -5.95 25.90 19.25
CA ALA A 251 -5.73 24.72 20.08
C ALA A 251 -5.54 25.08 21.55
N THR A 252 -4.72 26.10 21.83
CA THR A 252 -4.46 26.58 23.19
C THR A 252 -5.72 27.17 23.82
N HIS A 253 -6.45 28.01 23.08
CA HIS A 253 -7.68 28.67 23.54
C HIS A 253 -8.74 27.64 23.97
N TYR A 254 -8.87 26.53 23.23
CA TYR A 254 -9.84 25.49 23.53
C TYR A 254 -9.28 24.32 24.38
N ASN A 255 -8.01 24.38 24.79
CA ASN A 255 -7.30 23.31 25.50
C ASN A 255 -7.38 21.95 24.77
N LEU A 256 -7.10 21.97 23.46
CA LEU A 256 -7.16 20.81 22.58
C LEU A 256 -5.78 20.44 22.04
N ASP A 257 -5.62 19.16 21.75
CA ASP A 257 -4.48 18.66 21.00
C ASP A 257 -4.51 19.24 19.55
N PRO A 258 -3.43 19.85 19.05
CA PRO A 258 -3.40 20.41 17.70
C PRO A 258 -3.73 19.41 16.59
N GLY A 259 -3.41 18.13 16.78
CA GLY A 259 -3.76 17.05 15.86
C GLY A 259 -5.26 16.82 15.74
N THR A 260 -6.03 17.04 16.81
CA THR A 260 -7.51 16.97 16.78
C THR A 260 -8.08 18.05 15.86
N ILE A 261 -7.60 19.28 16.00
CA ILE A 261 -8.01 20.40 15.14
C ILE A 261 -7.59 20.13 13.69
N ARG A 262 -6.37 19.64 13.45
CA ARG A 262 -5.91 19.26 12.09
C ARG A 262 -6.79 18.20 11.44
N HIS A 263 -7.21 17.17 12.20
CA HIS A 263 -8.12 16.15 11.68
C HIS A 263 -9.46 16.73 11.23
N TRP A 264 -9.99 17.72 11.96
CA TRP A 264 -11.22 18.41 11.57
C TRP A 264 -11.04 19.33 10.37
N ILE A 265 -9.91 20.05 10.31
CA ILE A 265 -9.54 20.86 9.16
C ILE A 265 -9.47 19.99 7.90
N ALA A 266 -8.77 18.86 7.94
CA ALA A 266 -8.56 17.98 6.80
C ALA A 266 -9.87 17.56 6.12
N LYS A 267 -10.95 17.32 6.89
CA LYS A 267 -12.27 16.97 6.35
C LYS A 267 -12.92 18.10 5.54
N ASN A 268 -12.62 19.35 5.87
CA ASN A 268 -13.22 20.52 5.22
C ASN A 268 -12.34 21.09 4.09
N LEU A 269 -11.05 20.75 4.08
CA LEU A 269 -10.12 21.19 3.04
C LEU A 269 -10.36 20.52 1.68
N VAL A 270 -11.02 19.37 1.65
CA VAL A 270 -11.41 18.71 0.39
C VAL A 270 -12.29 19.63 -0.45
N GLU A 271 -13.26 20.29 0.18
CA GLU A 271 -14.17 21.20 -0.51
C GLU A 271 -13.65 22.65 -0.55
N ASN A 272 -12.78 23.02 0.40
CA ASN A 272 -12.31 24.40 0.58
C ASN A 272 -10.80 24.45 0.89
N PRO A 273 -9.93 24.13 -0.09
CA PRO A 273 -8.48 24.05 0.13
C PRO A 273 -7.88 25.38 0.58
N ASP A 274 -8.49 26.50 0.17
CA ASP A 274 -8.08 27.86 0.54
C ASP A 274 -8.28 28.21 2.02
N TRP A 275 -8.94 27.38 2.83
CA TRP A 275 -9.25 27.71 4.24
C TRP A 275 -8.10 27.46 5.22
N LEU A 276 -6.98 26.87 4.77
CA LEU A 276 -5.77 26.70 5.56
C LEU A 276 -4.58 27.33 4.82
N LYS A 277 -3.99 28.37 5.41
CA LYS A 277 -2.84 29.09 4.84
C LYS A 277 -1.75 29.31 5.86
N ARG A 278 -0.51 29.40 5.40
CA ARG A 278 0.68 29.59 6.20
C ARG A 278 1.18 31.00 6.04
N PHE A 279 1.35 31.64 7.18
CA PHE A 279 1.85 33.00 7.26
C PHE A 279 3.15 33.01 8.04
N ARG A 280 4.00 34.00 7.74
CA ARG A 280 5.18 34.29 8.56
C ARG A 280 4.71 34.85 9.88
N ILE A 281 5.28 34.35 10.98
CA ILE A 281 5.07 34.91 12.31
C ILE A 281 6.36 35.58 12.77
N GLN A 282 6.23 36.80 13.27
CA GLN A 282 7.32 37.49 13.93
C GLN A 282 7.55 36.82 15.29
N ARG A 283 8.71 36.19 15.49
CA ARG A 283 9.04 35.64 16.81
C ARG A 283 9.27 36.80 17.80
N PRO A 284 8.85 36.66 19.07
CA PRO A 284 9.26 37.58 20.10
C PRO A 284 10.80 37.66 20.16
N LEU A 285 11.30 38.87 20.42
CA LEU A 285 12.72 39.26 20.40
C LEU A 285 13.63 38.19 21.03
N GLY A 286 14.47 37.55 20.21
CA GLY A 286 15.47 36.57 20.65
C GLY A 286 15.49 35.26 19.86
N GLY A 287 14.40 34.91 19.18
CA GLY A 287 14.36 33.74 18.30
C GLY A 287 15.01 34.02 16.93
N ARG A 288 16.26 33.60 16.71
CA ARG A 288 16.86 33.63 15.37
C ARG A 288 16.10 32.65 14.44
N GLY A 289 15.33 33.18 13.49
CA GLY A 289 14.69 32.42 12.43
C GLY A 289 13.27 32.90 12.08
N ARG A 290 12.98 32.99 10.77
CA ARG A 290 11.60 33.19 10.27
C ARG A 290 10.81 31.91 10.56
N SER A 291 9.81 31.99 11.42
CA SER A 291 8.90 30.87 11.69
C SER A 291 7.64 31.04 10.87
N GLN A 292 7.08 29.94 10.39
CA GLN A 292 5.78 29.91 9.74
C GLN A 292 4.79 29.22 10.66
N ALA A 293 3.52 29.59 10.58
CA ALA A 293 2.45 28.90 11.30
C ALA A 293 1.26 28.68 10.37
N ASP A 294 0.50 27.61 10.64
CA ASP A 294 -0.78 27.32 9.99
C ASP A 294 -1.86 28.27 10.55
N PHE A 295 -2.55 29.02 9.69
CA PHE A 295 -3.70 29.85 10.01
C PHE A 295 -4.93 29.35 9.29
N ILE A 296 -6.07 29.53 9.95
CA ILE A 296 -7.36 28.97 9.57
C ILE A 296 -8.28 30.14 9.22
N ALA A 297 -8.96 30.04 8.08
CA ALA A 297 -9.96 31.01 7.63
C ALA A 297 -11.13 31.11 8.64
N PRO A 298 -11.76 32.29 8.79
CA PRO A 298 -12.81 32.51 9.79
C PRO A 298 -14.03 31.58 9.61
N GLU A 299 -14.36 31.19 8.39
CA GLU A 299 -15.42 30.23 8.08
C GLU A 299 -15.12 28.86 8.70
N LEU A 300 -13.88 28.37 8.51
CA LEU A 300 -13.44 27.09 9.07
C LEU A 300 -13.30 27.16 10.60
N VAL A 301 -12.89 28.31 11.15
CA VAL A 301 -12.92 28.54 12.60
C VAL A 301 -14.32 28.33 13.15
N LYS A 302 -15.37 28.90 12.55
CA LYS A 302 -16.77 28.70 13.00
C LYS A 302 -17.20 27.24 12.97
N ILE A 303 -16.81 26.50 11.93
CA ILE A 303 -17.10 25.05 11.82
C ILE A 303 -16.40 24.28 12.95
N ILE A 304 -15.12 24.57 13.19
CA ILE A 304 -14.34 23.97 14.27
C ILE A 304 -14.97 24.30 15.62
N GLU A 305 -15.34 25.55 15.87
CA GLU A 305 -16.00 25.98 17.12
C GLU A 305 -17.31 25.23 17.36
N LYS A 306 -18.13 25.01 16.32
CA LYS A 306 -19.34 24.18 16.41
C LYS A 306 -19.03 22.72 16.75
N GLN A 307 -17.94 22.17 16.22
CA GLN A 307 -17.49 20.81 16.56
C GLN A 307 -16.98 20.73 18.00
N ILE A 308 -16.27 21.74 18.47
CA ILE A 308 -15.81 21.85 19.87
C ILE A 308 -16.99 21.93 20.82
N GLU A 309 -17.99 22.74 20.50
CA GLU A 309 -19.21 22.84 21.30
C GLU A 309 -19.97 21.52 21.34
N SER A 310 -20.12 20.85 20.19
CA SER A 310 -20.72 19.52 20.11
C SER A 310 -19.95 18.48 20.94
N MET A 311 -18.61 18.59 20.96
CA MET A 311 -17.76 17.73 21.77
C MET A 311 -17.92 18.01 23.27
N ARG A 312 -17.95 19.28 23.69
CA ARG A 312 -18.13 19.68 25.11
C ARG A 312 -19.41 19.12 25.71
N LYS A 313 -20.46 18.99 24.90
CA LYS A 313 -21.72 18.34 25.29
C LYS A 313 -21.61 16.85 25.59
N LEU A 314 -20.55 16.17 25.15
CA LEU A 314 -20.33 14.74 25.46
C LEU A 314 -19.99 14.51 26.94
N GLY A 315 -19.48 15.52 27.65
CA GLY A 315 -19.10 15.41 29.05
C GLY A 315 -17.94 14.44 29.31
N SER A 316 -17.66 14.20 30.60
CA SER A 316 -16.71 13.18 31.05
C SER A 316 -17.35 11.79 31.07
N PRO A 317 -16.60 10.70 30.85
CA PRO A 317 -17.13 9.36 31.01
C PRO A 317 -17.67 9.16 32.43
N PRO A 318 -18.82 8.49 32.61
CA PRO A 318 -19.35 8.15 33.92
C PRO A 318 -18.35 7.30 34.71
N THR A 319 -18.47 7.30 36.03
CA THR A 319 -17.60 6.51 36.91
C THR A 319 -17.64 5.02 36.54
N GLY A 320 -16.48 4.39 36.44
CA GLY A 320 -16.32 2.97 36.10
C GLY A 320 -16.31 2.67 34.59
N TRP A 321 -16.51 3.67 33.74
CA TRP A 321 -16.32 3.49 32.29
C TRP A 321 -14.83 3.58 31.96
N ILE A 322 -14.35 2.62 31.18
CA ILE A 322 -12.93 2.54 30.80
C ILE A 322 -12.76 2.55 29.29
N ASN A 323 -11.65 3.12 28.81
CA ASN A 323 -11.26 3.11 27.41
C ASN A 323 -10.41 1.87 27.07
N ALA A 324 -10.07 1.72 25.78
CA ALA A 324 -9.29 0.57 25.32
C ALA A 324 -7.88 0.48 25.93
N TYR A 325 -7.26 1.60 26.30
CA TYR A 325 -5.93 1.61 26.92
C TYR A 325 -5.99 1.13 28.37
N GLU A 326 -6.95 1.64 29.13
CA GLU A 326 -7.24 1.20 30.51
C GLU A 326 -7.59 -0.30 30.52
N TYR A 327 -8.48 -0.74 29.63
CA TYR A 327 -8.82 -2.16 29.48
C TYR A 327 -7.60 -3.02 29.09
N ALA A 328 -6.74 -2.54 28.19
CA ALA A 328 -5.53 -3.25 27.78
C ALA A 328 -4.57 -3.45 28.96
N SER A 329 -4.36 -2.40 29.75
CA SER A 329 -3.54 -2.43 30.96
C SER A 329 -4.13 -3.39 31.99
N ASP A 330 -5.43 -3.29 32.28
CA ASP A 330 -6.12 -4.09 33.29
C ASP A 330 -6.15 -5.59 32.96
N ARG A 331 -6.10 -5.94 31.66
CA ARG A 331 -6.16 -7.34 31.19
C ARG A 331 -4.83 -7.88 30.66
N ASN A 332 -3.76 -7.10 30.76
CA ASN A 332 -2.43 -7.46 30.25
C ASN A 332 -2.47 -7.93 28.78
N ILE A 333 -3.15 -7.17 27.92
CA ILE A 333 -3.21 -7.43 26.47
C ILE A 333 -2.66 -6.22 25.70
N SER A 334 -2.36 -6.41 24.43
CA SER A 334 -1.94 -5.28 23.59
C SER A 334 -3.07 -4.27 23.41
N THR A 335 -2.73 -2.98 23.38
CA THR A 335 -3.70 -1.90 23.09
C THR A 335 -4.38 -2.08 21.73
N SER A 336 -3.67 -2.63 20.75
CA SER A 336 -4.24 -2.96 19.43
C SER A 336 -5.37 -3.99 19.55
N THR A 337 -5.15 -5.06 20.31
CA THR A 337 -6.16 -6.09 20.59
C THR A 337 -7.37 -5.51 21.32
N ALA A 338 -7.15 -4.71 22.38
CA ALA A 338 -8.23 -4.03 23.09
C ALA A 338 -9.06 -3.13 22.17
N GLN A 339 -8.41 -2.37 21.28
CA GLN A 339 -9.11 -1.53 20.29
C GLN A 339 -9.98 -2.35 19.34
N GLN A 340 -9.56 -3.56 18.95
CA GLN A 340 -10.37 -4.43 18.09
C GLN A 340 -11.66 -4.88 18.81
N TYR A 341 -11.58 -5.26 20.09
CA TYR A 341 -12.77 -5.55 20.90
C TYR A 341 -13.71 -4.34 21.00
N PHE A 342 -13.16 -3.16 21.32
CA PHE A 342 -13.94 -1.92 21.43
C PHE A 342 -14.62 -1.55 20.11
N ARG A 343 -13.94 -1.74 18.96
CA ARG A 343 -14.54 -1.52 17.63
C ARG A 343 -15.70 -2.49 17.36
N LYS A 344 -15.61 -3.74 17.82
CA LYS A 344 -16.71 -4.72 17.67
C LYS A 344 -17.93 -4.30 18.47
N ILE A 345 -17.75 -3.91 19.74
CA ILE A 345 -18.80 -3.33 20.59
C ILE A 345 -19.41 -2.07 19.96
N GLN A 346 -18.58 -1.21 19.37
CA GLN A 346 -19.04 -0.01 18.68
C GLN A 346 -19.90 -0.34 17.45
N ARG A 347 -19.51 -1.33 16.64
CA ARG A 347 -20.24 -1.72 15.43
C ARG A 347 -21.64 -2.26 15.72
N VAL A 348 -21.82 -2.94 16.85
CA VAL A 348 -23.13 -3.45 17.28
C VAL A 348 -23.96 -2.41 18.03
N ASN A 349 -23.52 -1.14 18.06
CA ASN A 349 -24.18 -0.04 18.77
C ASN A 349 -24.54 -0.39 20.22
N HIS A 350 -23.62 -1.04 20.93
CA HIS A 350 -23.89 -1.50 22.28
C HIS A 350 -24.29 -0.32 23.20
N PRO A 351 -25.41 -0.41 23.95
CA PRO A 351 -25.92 0.71 24.76
C PRO A 351 -24.95 1.10 25.88
N GLY A 352 -24.08 0.18 26.28
CA GLY A 352 -23.03 0.41 27.26
C GLY A 352 -21.75 1.00 26.69
N ALA A 353 -21.74 1.59 25.49
CA ALA A 353 -20.54 2.11 24.86
C ALA A 353 -20.78 3.47 24.19
N GLY A 354 -19.83 4.40 24.31
CA GLY A 354 -20.06 5.79 23.94
C GLY A 354 -18.78 6.62 23.79
N LYS A 355 -18.92 7.78 23.15
CA LYS A 355 -17.84 8.76 22.99
C LYS A 355 -17.89 9.76 24.14
N PHE A 356 -16.76 9.98 24.80
CA PHE A 356 -16.63 10.94 25.88
C PHE A 356 -15.32 11.72 25.77
N ILE A 357 -15.27 12.85 26.47
CA ILE A 357 -14.02 13.59 26.63
C ILE A 357 -13.11 12.82 27.60
N SER A 358 -11.91 12.49 27.16
CA SER A 358 -10.92 11.81 28.01
C SER A 358 -10.48 12.68 29.19
N ARG A 359 -10.32 12.02 30.35
CA ARG A 359 -9.77 12.65 31.55
C ARG A 359 -8.27 12.85 31.35
N GLN A 360 -7.90 14.06 30.92
CA GLN A 360 -6.53 14.59 30.88
C GLN A 360 -5.49 13.75 30.14
N VAL A 361 -5.20 14.15 28.90
CA VAL A 361 -3.85 13.98 28.35
C VAL A 361 -3.05 15.23 28.75
N ARG A 362 -1.74 15.12 28.98
CA ARG A 362 -0.85 16.28 29.23
C ARG A 362 -0.93 17.39 28.15
N GLN A 363 -1.60 17.13 27.03
CA GLN A 363 -1.72 18.00 25.85
C GLN A 363 -3.18 18.33 25.49
N GLY A 364 -4.09 18.35 26.47
CA GLY A 364 -5.48 18.78 26.28
C GLY A 364 -6.49 17.64 26.18
N PHE A 365 -7.72 17.99 25.80
CA PHE A 365 -8.82 17.04 25.69
C PHE A 365 -8.77 16.24 24.39
N ARG A 366 -8.99 14.92 24.47
CA ARG A 366 -9.23 14.04 23.31
C ARG A 366 -10.56 13.32 23.45
N ILE A 367 -11.28 13.12 22.35
CA ILE A 367 -12.48 12.26 22.34
C ILE A 367 -12.00 10.81 22.36
N GLY A 368 -12.34 10.09 23.43
CA GLY A 368 -12.12 8.65 23.55
C GLY A 368 -13.42 7.88 23.44
N TYR A 369 -13.33 6.63 23.01
CA TYR A 369 -14.43 5.67 23.11
C TYR A 369 -14.29 4.90 24.42
N TYR A 370 -15.36 4.89 25.22
CA TYR A 370 -15.39 4.25 26.52
C TYR A 370 -16.49 3.20 26.56
N CYS A 371 -16.25 2.15 27.32
CA CYS A 371 -17.21 1.09 27.60
C CYS A 371 -17.58 1.11 29.09
N SER A 372 -18.88 1.05 29.36
CA SER A 372 -19.44 0.81 30.70
C SER A 372 -19.00 -0.54 31.26
N PRO A 373 -19.08 -0.74 32.59
CA PRO A 373 -18.79 -2.04 33.20
C PRO A 373 -19.53 -3.22 32.55
N LYS A 374 -20.80 -3.01 32.14
CA LYS A 374 -21.57 -4.05 31.45
C LYS A 374 -20.97 -4.42 30.09
N ALA A 375 -20.62 -3.41 29.29
CA ALA A 375 -19.96 -3.65 27.99
C ALA A 375 -18.57 -4.29 28.14
N ILE A 376 -17.86 -4.01 29.25
CA ILE A 376 -16.60 -4.69 29.58
C ILE A 376 -16.84 -6.18 29.86
N LEU A 377 -17.91 -6.55 30.58
CA LEU A 377 -18.26 -7.96 30.77
C LEU A 377 -18.54 -8.66 29.43
N ASP A 378 -19.21 -7.98 28.50
CA ASP A 378 -19.44 -8.52 27.15
C ASP A 378 -18.12 -8.69 26.38
N ILE A 379 -17.18 -7.74 26.49
CA ILE A 379 -15.84 -7.86 25.91
C ILE A 379 -15.07 -9.03 26.55
N ASP A 380 -15.10 -9.17 27.87
CA ASP A 380 -14.44 -10.27 28.57
C ASP A 380 -15.05 -11.62 28.11
N ALA A 381 -16.38 -11.71 27.95
CA ALA A 381 -17.04 -12.89 27.40
C ALA A 381 -16.63 -13.18 25.95
N MET A 382 -16.47 -12.15 25.10
CA MET A 382 -15.93 -12.31 23.74
C MET A 382 -14.50 -12.83 23.74
N ARG A 383 -13.68 -12.39 24.71
CA ARG A 383 -12.28 -12.81 24.84
C ARG A 383 -12.15 -14.27 25.26
N GLU A 384 -12.99 -14.71 26.19
CA GLU A 384 -13.02 -16.10 26.66
C GLU A 384 -13.64 -17.04 25.63
N ASN A 385 -14.41 -16.53 24.67
CA ASN A 385 -14.95 -17.32 23.56
C ASN A 385 -13.89 -17.48 22.44
N PRO A 386 -13.35 -18.69 22.19
CA PRO A 386 -12.28 -18.90 21.20
C PRO A 386 -12.70 -18.48 19.78
N ARG A 387 -13.98 -18.66 19.42
CA ARG A 387 -14.54 -18.27 18.12
C ARG A 387 -14.56 -16.77 17.91
N LEU A 388 -15.07 -16.03 18.89
CA LEU A 388 -15.12 -14.57 18.81
C LEU A 388 -13.73 -13.96 18.91
N ARG A 389 -12.86 -14.51 19.76
CA ARG A 389 -11.45 -14.11 19.84
C ARG A 389 -10.73 -14.29 18.51
N ALA A 390 -10.94 -15.43 17.84
CA ALA A 390 -10.36 -15.69 16.53
C ALA A 390 -10.88 -14.72 15.46
N GLU A 391 -12.20 -14.48 15.42
CA GLU A 391 -12.81 -13.53 14.50
C GLU A 391 -12.27 -12.10 14.70
N ILE A 392 -12.04 -11.70 15.95
CA ILE A 392 -11.55 -10.35 16.28
C ILE A 392 -10.07 -10.20 15.90
N LEU A 393 -9.23 -11.18 16.25
CA LEU A 393 -7.79 -11.12 16.03
C LEU A 393 -7.38 -11.40 14.59
N TYR A 394 -8.10 -12.28 13.90
CA TYR A 394 -7.66 -12.84 12.62
C TYR A 394 -8.65 -12.58 11.48
N LYS A 395 -9.76 -11.87 11.76
CA LYS A 395 -10.82 -11.42 10.83
C LYS A 395 -11.61 -12.51 10.11
N GLU A 396 -11.08 -13.72 9.96
CA GLU A 396 -11.70 -14.76 9.13
C GLU A 396 -11.57 -16.16 9.76
N VAL A 397 -12.65 -16.94 9.65
CA VAL A 397 -12.64 -18.39 9.89
C VAL A 397 -12.37 -19.04 8.54
N ALA A 398 -11.62 -20.14 8.51
CA ALA A 398 -11.42 -20.90 7.28
C ALA A 398 -12.79 -21.27 6.67
N PRO A 399 -12.97 -21.15 5.34
CA PRO A 399 -14.14 -21.69 4.68
C PRO A 399 -14.31 -23.18 5.03
N THR A 400 -15.55 -23.67 5.07
CA THR A 400 -15.87 -25.01 5.60
C THR A 400 -15.25 -26.16 4.82
N ASP A 401 -14.91 -25.92 3.56
CA ASP A 401 -14.29 -26.85 2.62
C ASP A 401 -12.75 -26.77 2.63
N TRP A 402 -12.16 -25.76 3.27
CA TRP A 402 -10.71 -25.64 3.34
C TRP A 402 -10.12 -26.62 4.34
N ILE A 403 -9.00 -27.22 3.96
CA ILE A 403 -8.35 -28.28 4.72
C ILE A 403 -7.15 -27.69 5.46
N ALA A 404 -7.05 -27.95 6.76
CA ALA A 404 -5.86 -27.55 7.50
C ALA A 404 -4.66 -28.35 6.98
N LEU A 405 -3.57 -27.66 6.65
CA LEU A 405 -2.40 -28.29 6.06
C LEU A 405 -1.76 -29.36 6.96
N ILE A 406 -1.95 -29.24 8.29
CA ILE A 406 -1.52 -30.25 9.25
C ILE A 406 -2.35 -31.54 9.16
N ASP A 407 -3.66 -31.43 8.96
CA ASP A 407 -4.55 -32.57 8.83
C ASP A 407 -4.30 -33.28 7.49
N LEU A 408 -4.07 -32.50 6.42
CA LEU A 408 -3.64 -33.03 5.12
C LEU A 408 -2.29 -33.76 5.22
N ALA A 409 -1.37 -33.29 6.07
CA ALA A 409 -0.09 -33.94 6.32
C ALA A 409 -0.24 -35.28 7.06
N GLU A 410 -1.11 -35.31 8.06
CA GLU A 410 -1.46 -36.53 8.79
C GLU A 410 -2.13 -37.55 7.84
N GLU A 411 -3.11 -37.14 7.02
CA GLU A 411 -3.83 -38.01 6.08
C GLU A 411 -2.93 -38.58 4.98
N SER A 412 -2.05 -37.75 4.43
CA SER A 412 -1.13 -38.14 3.34
C SER A 412 0.08 -38.97 3.81
N GLY A 413 0.28 -39.10 5.12
CA GLY A 413 1.46 -39.74 5.71
C GLY A 413 2.77 -38.99 5.46
N ARG A 414 2.69 -37.66 5.26
CA ARG A 414 3.85 -36.80 4.96
C ARG A 414 4.19 -35.89 6.12
N ALA A 415 5.48 -35.53 6.21
CA ALA A 415 5.90 -34.53 7.17
C ALA A 415 5.34 -33.14 6.77
N TYR A 416 4.80 -32.41 7.74
CA TYR A 416 4.16 -31.11 7.52
C TYR A 416 5.03 -30.11 6.75
N ASN A 417 6.32 -30.04 7.05
CA ASN A 417 7.26 -29.14 6.38
C ASN A 417 7.44 -29.46 4.88
N VAL A 418 7.35 -30.73 4.49
CA VAL A 418 7.41 -31.15 3.08
C VAL A 418 6.16 -30.66 2.35
N LEU A 419 4.98 -30.87 2.94
CA LEU A 419 3.71 -30.39 2.39
C LEU A 419 3.61 -28.88 2.34
N ALA A 420 4.13 -28.17 3.35
CA ALA A 420 4.19 -26.72 3.35
C ALA A 420 5.03 -26.18 2.19
N ALA A 421 6.21 -26.78 1.96
CA ALA A 421 7.06 -26.43 0.85
C ALA A 421 6.43 -26.76 -0.51
N TRP A 422 5.72 -27.89 -0.65
CA TRP A 422 4.98 -28.19 -1.86
C TRP A 422 3.82 -27.21 -2.09
N ALA A 423 3.09 -26.86 -1.04
CA ALA A 423 2.03 -25.85 -1.12
C ALA A 423 2.61 -24.50 -1.57
N ASP A 424 3.75 -24.06 -1.03
CA ASP A 424 4.41 -22.82 -1.49
C ASP A 424 4.83 -22.87 -2.97
N GLN A 425 5.11 -24.05 -3.53
CA GLN A 425 5.47 -24.23 -4.94
C GLN A 425 4.26 -24.31 -5.88
N GLU A 426 3.12 -24.82 -5.39
CA GLU A 426 1.93 -25.11 -6.20
C GLU A 426 0.81 -24.09 -6.08
N VAL A 427 0.95 -23.13 -5.16
CA VAL A 427 0.07 -21.97 -5.06
C VAL A 427 0.23 -21.12 -6.32
N THR A 428 -0.87 -20.93 -7.05
CA THR A 428 -0.96 -19.97 -8.15
C THR A 428 -1.54 -18.64 -7.68
N HIS A 429 -2.37 -18.68 -6.61
CA HIS A 429 -2.99 -17.50 -6.02
C HIS A 429 -2.77 -17.48 -4.49
N PRO A 430 -1.73 -16.79 -3.98
CA PRO A 430 -1.27 -16.88 -2.59
C PRO A 430 -2.29 -16.60 -1.49
N ASN A 431 -3.34 -15.82 -1.75
CA ASN A 431 -4.37 -15.53 -0.75
C ASN A 431 -5.69 -16.27 -0.99
N GLU A 432 -5.84 -16.94 -2.14
CA GLU A 432 -7.05 -17.67 -2.53
C GLU A 432 -6.90 -19.18 -2.33
N GLU A 433 -5.66 -19.69 -2.38
CA GLU A 433 -5.41 -21.13 -2.28
C GLU A 433 -4.71 -21.53 -0.97
N LYS A 434 -4.04 -20.60 -0.27
CA LYS A 434 -3.31 -20.89 0.97
C LYS A 434 -3.33 -19.72 1.94
N LYS A 435 -4.01 -19.85 3.08
CA LYS A 435 -4.16 -18.74 4.03
C LYS A 435 -4.11 -19.22 5.47
N LYS A 436 -3.66 -18.35 6.38
CA LYS A 436 -3.63 -18.64 7.80
C LYS A 436 -5.01 -18.38 8.41
N TYR A 437 -5.56 -19.39 9.07
CA TYR A 437 -6.77 -19.26 9.88
C TYR A 437 -6.54 -19.82 11.28
N TYR A 438 -7.39 -19.42 12.21
CA TYR A 438 -7.39 -19.99 13.55
C TYR A 438 -8.10 -21.34 13.54
N ASN A 439 -7.38 -22.40 13.92
CA ASN A 439 -7.96 -23.73 14.09
C ASN A 439 -8.47 -23.89 15.52
N TYR A 440 -9.77 -24.18 15.67
CA TYR A 440 -10.44 -24.28 16.97
C TYR A 440 -9.99 -25.49 17.78
N ASP A 441 -9.77 -26.64 17.14
CA ASP A 441 -9.39 -27.87 17.82
C ASP A 441 -7.96 -27.80 18.36
N LYS A 442 -7.07 -27.16 17.60
CA LYS A 442 -5.65 -27.02 17.94
C LYS A 442 -5.34 -25.71 18.70
N GLN A 443 -6.33 -24.83 18.89
CA GLN A 443 -6.22 -23.53 19.58
C GLN A 443 -5.05 -22.64 19.10
N LYS A 444 -4.69 -22.73 17.81
CA LYS A 444 -3.55 -22.01 17.23
C LYS A 444 -3.83 -21.63 15.78
N ILE A 445 -3.11 -20.61 15.29
CA ILE A 445 -3.14 -20.23 13.88
C ILE A 445 -2.32 -21.25 13.09
N ILE A 446 -2.92 -21.83 12.05
CA ILE A 446 -2.24 -22.73 11.12
C ILE A 446 -2.59 -22.36 9.68
N TRP A 447 -1.82 -22.90 8.76
CA TRP A 447 -2.11 -22.78 7.34
C TRP A 447 -3.26 -23.72 6.96
N TYR A 448 -4.21 -23.19 6.21
CA TYR A 448 -5.19 -23.96 5.46
C TYR A 448 -4.92 -23.81 3.97
N VAL A 449 -5.34 -24.80 3.20
CA VAL A 449 -5.29 -24.82 1.76
C VAL A 449 -6.70 -25.00 1.18
N SER A 450 -6.97 -24.42 0.02
CA SER A 450 -8.23 -24.65 -0.70
C SER A 450 -8.35 -26.11 -1.14
N PRO A 451 -9.56 -26.62 -1.40
CA PRO A 451 -9.76 -27.97 -1.93
C PRO A 451 -8.92 -28.26 -3.18
N GLU A 452 -8.85 -27.30 -4.11
CA GLU A 452 -8.14 -27.46 -5.38
C GLU A 452 -6.64 -27.61 -5.16
N LEU A 453 -6.05 -26.82 -4.26
CA LEU A 453 -4.64 -26.97 -3.90
C LEU A 453 -4.40 -28.28 -3.14
N ALA A 454 -5.30 -28.68 -2.25
CA ALA A 454 -5.20 -29.96 -1.54
C ALA A 454 -5.18 -31.15 -2.52
N ASP A 455 -6.04 -31.13 -3.55
CA ASP A 455 -6.08 -32.16 -4.59
C ASP A 455 -4.76 -32.24 -5.36
N ARG A 456 -4.17 -31.10 -5.74
CA ARG A 456 -2.86 -31.06 -6.42
C ARG A 456 -1.75 -31.63 -5.55
N LEU A 457 -1.74 -31.28 -4.26
CA LEU A 457 -0.78 -31.82 -3.29
C LEU A 457 -0.94 -33.33 -3.10
N CYS A 458 -2.18 -33.83 -3.07
CA CYS A 458 -2.49 -35.25 -3.01
C CYS A 458 -2.02 -36.00 -4.27
N GLU A 459 -2.27 -35.47 -5.46
CA GLU A 459 -1.79 -36.04 -6.72
C GLU A 459 -0.28 -36.07 -6.81
N ARG A 460 0.40 -35.00 -6.38
CA ARG A 460 1.87 -34.98 -6.28
C ARG A 460 2.38 -36.01 -5.29
N ASN A 461 1.70 -36.20 -4.16
CA ASN A 461 2.06 -37.20 -3.17
C ASN A 461 2.04 -38.62 -3.76
N LYS A 462 1.04 -38.94 -4.60
CA LYS A 462 0.94 -40.24 -5.30
C LYS A 462 2.10 -40.46 -6.27
N ARG A 463 2.53 -39.40 -6.97
CA ARG A 463 3.61 -39.45 -7.97
C ARG A 463 5.01 -39.50 -7.35
N THR A 464 5.17 -39.03 -6.13
CA THR A 464 6.46 -38.97 -5.44
C THR A 464 6.53 -40.15 -4.48
N PRO A 465 7.07 -41.33 -4.84
CA PRO A 465 7.12 -42.44 -3.90
C PRO A 465 7.80 -42.02 -2.60
N LEU A 466 7.28 -42.48 -1.47
CA LEU A 466 7.97 -42.35 -0.20
C LEU A 466 9.34 -43.01 -0.38
N ILE A 467 10.38 -42.21 -0.53
CA ILE A 467 11.74 -42.66 -0.33
C ILE A 467 11.74 -43.07 1.14
N LYS A 468 11.47 -44.36 1.39
CA LYS A 468 11.81 -44.97 2.67
C LYS A 468 13.26 -44.60 2.81
N LYS A 469 13.57 -43.68 3.74
CA LYS A 469 14.95 -43.47 4.16
C LYS A 469 15.42 -44.89 4.41
N ASN A 470 16.29 -45.40 3.54
CA ASN A 470 16.98 -46.64 3.79
C ASN A 470 17.56 -46.40 5.17
N ARG A 471 17.00 -47.06 6.18
CA ARG A 471 17.67 -47.16 7.48
C ARG A 471 19.05 -47.62 7.07
N HIS A 472 20.06 -46.79 7.31
CA HIS A 472 21.43 -47.10 6.95
C HIS A 472 21.66 -48.54 7.46
N PRO A 473 22.06 -49.50 6.61
CA PRO A 473 22.32 -50.85 7.05
C PRO A 473 23.48 -50.95 8.07
N ASP A 474 24.08 -49.82 8.46
CA ASP A 474 25.17 -49.70 9.42
C ASP A 474 24.75 -49.19 10.80
N SER A 475 23.45 -49.23 11.17
CA SER A 475 23.14 -49.25 12.61
C SER A 475 23.55 -50.61 13.15
N ILE A 476 24.85 -50.77 13.41
CA ILE A 476 25.41 -51.87 14.19
C ILE A 476 24.59 -51.91 15.50
N ASP A 477 23.89 -53.02 15.71
CA ASP A 477 23.36 -53.36 17.03
C ASP A 477 24.56 -53.58 17.95
N VAL A 478 25.05 -52.48 18.53
CA VAL A 478 26.03 -52.54 19.61
C VAL A 478 25.30 -53.15 20.79
N THR A 479 25.59 -54.42 21.06
CA THR A 479 25.05 -55.10 22.23
C THR A 479 25.46 -54.34 23.49
N PRO A 480 24.67 -54.38 24.57
CA PRO A 480 24.91 -53.57 25.78
C PRO A 480 26.32 -53.70 26.38
N ASP A 481 27.03 -54.80 26.10
CA ASP A 481 28.36 -55.07 26.64
C ASP A 481 29.50 -54.33 25.92
N GLU A 482 29.31 -53.87 24.68
CA GLU A 482 30.35 -53.17 23.92
C GLU A 482 30.44 -51.66 24.26
N ARG A 483 29.50 -51.12 25.03
CA ARG A 483 29.53 -49.71 25.51
C ARG A 483 30.51 -49.45 26.67
N LYS A 484 31.22 -50.47 27.18
CA LYS A 484 32.17 -50.31 28.29
C LYS A 484 33.64 -50.16 27.88
N LEU A 485 33.95 -50.18 26.60
CA LEU A 485 35.32 -50.10 26.08
C LEU A 485 35.60 -48.90 25.17
N ILE A 486 34.64 -47.97 25.09
CA ILE A 486 34.82 -46.59 24.59
C ILE A 486 34.60 -45.67 25.78
#